data_AF-A0A2U1CXB2-F1
#
_entry.id   AF-A0A2U1CXB2-F1
#
_cell.length_a   1.000
_cell.length_b   1.000
_cell.length_c   1.000
_cell.angle_alpha   90.00
_cell.angle_beta   90.00
_cell.angle_gamma   90.00
#
_symmetry.space_group_name_H-M   'P 1'
#
loop_
_entity.id
_entity.type
_entity.pdbx_description
1 polymer ?
#
loop_
_entity_poly.entity_id
_entity_poly.type
_entity_poly.pdbx_seq_one_letter_code
_entity_poly.pdbx_strand_id
1 'polypeptide(L)' 'MKTKRPTETELLNGLDATGAHSDELADLLPEELDLQFPSSDSVKNNKLSQSHTWDEYFDEEPGCTDDFMGQRDQPKPRK' A
#
# COMPACT_ATOMS: atom_id res chain seq x y z
N MET A 1 -24.77 2.09 26.77
CA MET A 1 -25.67 1.48 25.78
C MET A 1 -24.87 0.44 25.02
N LYS A 2 -25.32 -0.83 24.93
CA LYS A 2 -24.63 -1.86 24.14
C LYS A 2 -25.14 -1.74 22.71
N THR A 3 -24.32 -1.24 21.78
CA THR A 3 -24.64 -1.26 20.35
C THR A 3 -24.65 -2.72 19.90
N LYS A 4 -25.82 -3.21 19.48
CA LYS A 4 -25.93 -4.55 18.91
C LYS A 4 -25.14 -4.55 17.60
N ARG A 5 -24.30 -5.56 17.41
CA ARG A 5 -23.58 -5.75 16.14
C ARG A 5 -24.61 -6.22 15.11
N PRO A 6 -24.69 -5.57 13.94
CA PRO A 6 -25.57 -6.03 12.87
C PRO A 6 -25.11 -7.40 12.37
N THR A 7 -26.05 -8.20 11.89
CA THR A 7 -25.76 -9.50 11.27
C THR A 7 -25.39 -9.34 9.80
N GLU A 8 -24.66 -10.29 9.21
CA GLU A 8 -24.29 -10.25 7.79
C GLU A 8 -25.51 -10.06 6.87
N THR A 9 -26.62 -10.72 7.21
CA THR A 9 -27.89 -10.57 6.50
C THR A 9 -28.47 -9.15 6.55
N GLU A 10 -28.27 -8.41 7.64
CA GLU A 10 -28.71 -7.02 7.76
C GLU A 10 -27.80 -6.08 6.96
N LEU A 11 -26.52 -6.43 6.81
CA LEU A 11 -25.54 -5.67 6.03
C LEU A 11 -25.73 -5.85 4.51
N LEU A 12 -26.17 -7.03 4.08
CA LEU A 12 -26.39 -7.36 2.67
C LEU A 12 -27.80 -7.02 2.18
N ASN A 13 -28.72 -6.68 3.09
CA ASN A 13 -30.09 -6.34 2.72
C ASN A 13 -30.15 -4.99 1.98
N GLY A 14 -30.55 -5.02 0.70
CA GLY A 14 -30.62 -3.84 -0.16
C GLY A 14 -29.32 -3.51 -0.89
N LEU A 15 -28.27 -4.33 -0.75
CA LEU A 15 -27.08 -4.22 -1.57
C LEU A 15 -27.34 -4.85 -2.94
N ASP A 16 -27.24 -4.04 -3.99
CA ASP A 16 -27.32 -4.53 -5.37
C ASP A 16 -26.05 -5.32 -5.69
N ALA A 17 -26.12 -6.65 -5.62
CA ALA A 17 -25.01 -7.55 -5.89
C ALA A 17 -24.48 -7.46 -7.34
N THR A 18 -25.26 -6.87 -8.24
CA THR A 18 -25.00 -6.80 -9.68
C THR A 18 -24.72 -5.39 -10.18
N GLY A 19 -25.22 -4.36 -9.50
CA GLY A 19 -25.07 -2.94 -9.86
C GLY A 19 -24.26 -2.11 -8.86
N ALA A 20 -23.58 -2.74 -7.89
CA ALA A 20 -22.62 -2.05 -7.02
C ALA A 20 -21.38 -1.61 -7.81
N HIS A 21 -21.55 -0.55 -8.61
CA HIS A 21 -20.60 0.44 -9.14
C HIS A 21 -19.12 0.04 -9.27
N SER A 22 -18.81 -1.18 -9.70
CA SER A 22 -17.44 -1.53 -10.11
C SER A 22 -17.06 -0.81 -11.41
N ASP A 23 -18.04 -0.45 -12.22
CA ASP A 23 -17.83 0.16 -13.54
C ASP A 23 -17.64 1.69 -13.45
N GLU A 24 -18.07 2.35 -12.37
CA GLU A 24 -17.85 3.80 -12.17
C GLU A 24 -16.43 4.14 -11.70
N LEU A 25 -15.64 3.13 -11.30
CA LEU A 25 -14.21 3.26 -10.99
C LEU A 25 -13.31 2.65 -12.09
N ALA A 26 -13.90 2.13 -13.17
CA ALA A 26 -13.13 1.56 -14.28
C ALA A 26 -12.52 2.65 -15.17
N ASP A 27 -13.22 3.78 -15.31
CA ASP A 27 -12.74 4.95 -16.04
C ASP A 27 -12.12 5.94 -15.05
N LEU A 28 -10.80 6.07 -15.11
CA LEU A 28 -10.05 7.05 -14.35
C LEU A 28 -10.57 8.46 -14.65
N LEU A 29 -10.71 9.26 -13.59
CA LEU A 29 -11.04 10.67 -13.77
C LEU A 29 -9.95 11.36 -14.63
N PRO A 30 -10.28 12.39 -15.42
CA PRO A 30 -9.28 13.11 -16.20
C PRO A 30 -8.09 13.63 -15.37
N GLU A 31 -8.32 14.00 -14.10
CA GLU A 31 -7.25 14.39 -13.16
C GLU A 31 -6.36 13.21 -12.72
N GLU A 32 -6.88 11.97 -12.71
CA GLU A 32 -6.12 10.76 -12.39
C GLU A 32 -5.29 10.27 -13.59
N LEU A 33 -5.68 10.58 -14.83
CA LEU A 33 -4.90 10.29 -16.03
C LEU A 33 -3.60 11.10 -16.11
N ASP A 34 -3.63 12.37 -15.68
CA ASP A 34 -2.44 13.24 -15.62
C ASP A 34 -1.39 12.75 -14.61
N LEU A 35 -1.82 11.99 -13.59
CA LEU A 35 -0.93 11.37 -12.60
C LEU A 35 -0.33 10.04 -13.08
N GLN A 36 -0.97 9.38 -14.04
CA GLN A 36 -0.59 8.02 -14.45
C GLN A 36 0.48 7.98 -15.53
N PHE A 37 0.63 9.08 -16.27
CA PHE A 37 1.75 9.28 -17.16
C PHE A 37 2.64 10.37 -16.58
N PRO A 38 3.68 10.03 -15.79
CA PRO A 38 4.82 10.92 -15.69
C PRO A 38 5.25 11.16 -17.12
N SER A 39 5.05 12.38 -17.63
CA SER A 39 5.47 12.73 -18.97
C SER A 39 6.91 12.23 -19.13
N SER A 40 7.18 11.47 -20.20
CA SER A 40 8.47 10.82 -20.41
C SER A 40 9.64 11.82 -20.39
N ASP A 41 9.35 13.12 -20.46
CA ASP A 41 10.27 14.24 -20.35
C ASP A 41 10.50 14.78 -18.92
N SER A 42 9.63 14.45 -17.95
CA SER A 42 9.79 14.81 -16.53
C SER A 42 10.51 13.73 -15.71
N VAL A 43 11.25 12.83 -16.37
CA VAL A 43 12.09 11.81 -15.70
C VAL A 43 13.55 12.29 -15.53
N LYS A 44 13.89 13.49 -16.03
CA LYS A 44 15.30 13.96 -16.03
C LYS A 44 15.82 14.47 -14.69
N ASN A 45 14.96 14.69 -13.70
CA ASN A 45 15.35 15.22 -12.38
C ASN A 45 14.83 14.40 -11.20
N ASN A 46 14.39 13.16 -11.42
CA ASN A 46 14.13 12.29 -10.29
C ASN A 46 15.49 11.78 -9.78
N LYS A 47 16.00 12.41 -8.72
CA LYS A 47 17.18 11.96 -7.94
C LYS A 47 17.00 10.57 -7.31
N LEU A 48 15.95 9.83 -7.68
CA LEU A 48 15.87 8.38 -7.53
C LEU A 48 16.84 7.62 -8.46
N SER A 49 17.67 8.29 -9.26
CA SER A 49 18.69 7.61 -10.09
C SER A 49 19.85 6.99 -9.31
N GLN A 50 19.83 7.05 -7.99
CA GLN A 50 20.54 6.09 -7.15
C GLN A 50 19.52 5.03 -6.71
N SER A 51 18.80 4.43 -7.65
CA SER A 51 18.00 3.24 -7.34
C SER A 51 19.01 2.14 -7.04
N HIS A 52 19.43 2.05 -5.78
CA HIS A 52 20.19 0.90 -5.31
C HIS A 52 19.29 -0.29 -5.58
N THR A 53 19.72 -1.14 -6.51
CA THR A 53 18.98 -2.35 -6.78
C THR A 53 19.01 -3.20 -5.52
N TRP A 54 18.07 -4.14 -5.40
CA TRP A 54 18.16 -5.11 -4.32
C TRP A 54 19.50 -5.83 -4.32
N ASP A 55 20.05 -6.11 -5.51
CA ASP A 55 21.36 -6.72 -5.67
C ASP A 55 22.48 -5.84 -5.07
N GLU A 56 22.50 -4.54 -5.38
CA GLU A 56 23.49 -3.60 -4.81
C GLU A 56 23.39 -3.53 -3.28
N TYR A 57 22.17 -3.43 -2.75
CA TYR A 57 21.93 -3.42 -1.30
C TYR A 57 22.38 -4.70 -0.58
N PHE A 58 22.26 -5.88 -1.23
CA PHE A 58 22.70 -7.15 -0.65
C PHE A 58 24.21 -7.40 -0.81
N ASP A 59 24.84 -6.84 -1.85
CA ASP A 59 26.27 -6.96 -2.14
C ASP A 59 27.12 -5.90 -1.38
N GLU A 60 26.48 -4.91 -0.76
CA GLU A 60 27.15 -3.88 0.04
C GLU A 60 27.78 -4.43 1.33
N GLU A 61 29.10 -4.28 1.47
CA GLU A 61 29.84 -4.52 2.71
C GLU A 61 30.32 -3.19 3.35
N PRO A 62 30.32 -3.08 4.70
CA PRO A 62 30.01 -4.13 5.66
C PRO A 62 28.49 -4.25 5.91
N GLY A 63 28.02 -5.50 5.91
CA GLY A 63 26.64 -5.82 6.26
C GLY A 63 26.30 -5.53 7.72
N CYS A 64 25.15 -6.05 8.15
CA CYS A 64 24.65 -5.83 9.50
C CYS A 64 25.60 -6.35 10.59
N THR A 65 25.65 -5.68 11.75
CA THR A 65 26.44 -6.13 12.89
C THR A 65 25.79 -7.34 13.56
N ASP A 66 26.60 -8.21 14.16
CA ASP A 66 26.15 -9.48 14.76
C ASP A 66 25.14 -9.28 15.92
N ASP A 67 25.16 -8.12 16.55
CA ASP A 67 24.27 -7.73 17.65
C ASP A 67 22.98 -7.01 17.19
N PHE A 68 22.85 -6.71 15.89
CA PHE A 68 21.71 -5.95 15.38
C PHE A 68 20.40 -6.72 15.60
N MET A 69 19.42 -6.04 16.22
CA MET A 69 18.10 -6.60 16.50
C MET A 69 18.09 -7.84 17.40
N GLY A 70 19.17 -8.10 18.16
CA GLY A 70 19.23 -9.19 19.15
C GLY A 70 18.10 -9.16 20.19
N GLN A 71 17.55 -7.97 20.47
CA GLN A 71 16.28 -7.78 21.16
C GLN A 71 15.44 -6.74 20.42
N ARG A 72 14.40 -7.20 19.71
CA ARG A 72 13.51 -6.33 18.91
C ARG A 72 12.56 -5.45 19.76
N ASP A 73 12.57 -5.61 21.08
CA ASP A 73 11.72 -4.90 22.06
C ASP A 73 10.24 -4.78 21.64
N GLN A 74 9.69 -5.84 21.03
CA GLN A 74 8.30 -5.82 20.60
C GLN A 74 7.37 -5.80 21.82
N PRO A 75 6.35 -4.93 21.85
CA PRO A 75 5.38 -4.91 22.93
C PRO A 75 4.66 -6.25 23.01
N LYS A 76 4.48 -6.75 24.22
CA LYS A 76 3.76 -8.01 24.45
C LYS A 76 2.31 -7.85 23.99
N PRO A 77 1.73 -8.88 23.33
CA PRO A 77 0.32 -8.84 22.97
C PRO A 77 -0.53 -8.65 24.23
N ARG A 78 -1.55 -7.78 24.13
CA ARG A 78 -2.49 -7.53 25.23
C ARG A 78 -3.26 -8.83 25.49
N LYS A 79 -3.18 -9.34 26.73
CA LYS A 79 -3.95 -10.50 27.19
C LYS A 79 -5.42 -10.16 27.35
#